data_AF-U6SL08-F1
#
_entry.id   AF-U6SL08-F1
#
_cell.length_a   1.000
_cell.length_b   1.000
_cell.length_c   1.000
_cell.angle_alpha   90.00
_cell.angle_beta   90.00
_cell.angle_gamma   90.00
#
_symmetry.space_group_name_H-M   'P 1'
#
loop_
_entity.id
_entity.type
_entity.pdbx_description
1 polymer ?
#
loop_
_entity_poly.entity_id
_entity_poly.type
_entity_poly.pdbx_seq_one_letter_code
_entity_poly.pdbx_strand_id
1 'polypeptide(L)'
;MRDMKVIGEGCNAIRIYSNEDGCEIRASGILVQGNKDMNEMIKIMTTKDVENGLLQLAEVTGETPAYLRKAASNLLNDLRAAGVPLFLWCGEWVGE
;
A
#
# COMPACT_ATOMS: atom_id res chain seq x y z
N MET A 1 12.10 4.31 -11.98
CA MET A 1 11.34 4.71 -10.78
C MET A 1 11.15 6.21 -10.85
N ARG A 2 9.91 6.71 -10.99
CA ARG A 2 9.64 8.14 -11.20
C ARG A 2 8.92 8.81 -10.02
N ASP A 3 8.15 8.05 -9.24
CA ASP A 3 7.39 8.58 -8.11
C ASP A 3 7.79 7.90 -6.79
N MET A 4 8.03 8.71 -5.76
CA MET A 4 8.36 8.24 -4.41
C MET A 4 7.40 8.88 -3.41
N LYS A 5 6.72 8.04 -2.62
CA LYS A 5 5.99 8.44 -1.42
C LYS A 5 6.77 8.04 -0.17
N VAL A 6 6.78 8.91 0.84
CA VAL A 6 7.41 8.65 2.15
C VAL A 6 6.34 8.73 3.23
N ILE A 7 6.27 7.72 4.08
CA ILE A 7 5.35 7.64 5.23
C ILE A 7 6.18 7.59 6.52
N GLY A 8 5.87 8.48 7.45
CA GLY A 8 6.64 8.67 8.69
C GLY A 8 7.95 9.44 8.50
N GLU A 9 8.75 9.52 9.56
CA GLU A 9 9.97 10.32 9.62
C GLU A 9 11.21 9.50 10.04
N GLY A 10 12.40 10.00 9.69
CA GLY A 10 13.68 9.43 10.15
C GLY A 10 14.07 8.09 9.51
N CYS A 11 14.86 7.30 10.24
CA CYS A 11 15.44 6.03 9.77
C CYS A 11 14.39 4.92 9.54
N ASN A 12 13.24 5.02 10.20
CA ASN A 12 12.16 4.02 10.12
C ASN A 12 11.09 4.38 9.08
N ALA A 13 11.23 5.51 8.37
CA ALA A 13 10.28 5.93 7.36
C ALA A 13 10.13 4.89 6.25
N ILE A 14 8.88 4.66 5.84
CA ILE A 14 8.52 3.75 4.75
C ILE A 14 8.63 4.54 3.44
N ARG A 15 9.47 4.08 2.53
CA ARG A 15 9.64 4.69 1.21
C ARG A 15 9.05 3.78 0.16
N ILE A 16 8.07 4.27 -0.57
CA ILE A 16 7.35 3.55 -1.62
C ILE A 16 7.75 4.18 -2.95
N TYR A 17 8.54 3.47 -3.73
CA TYR A 17 8.86 3.82 -5.10
C TYR A 17 7.85 3.14 -6.01
N SER A 18 7.30 3.87 -6.98
CA SER A 18 6.32 3.32 -7.92
C SER A 18 6.62 3.72 -9.36
N ASN A 19 6.19 2.87 -10.27
CA ASN A 19 6.11 3.13 -11.70
C ASN A 19 4.90 2.38 -12.29
N GLU A 20 4.80 2.31 -13.62
CA GLU A 20 3.74 1.59 -14.32
C GLU A 20 3.82 0.06 -14.19
N ASP A 21 5.00 -0.48 -13.90
CA ASP A 21 5.26 -1.92 -13.81
C ASP A 21 5.05 -2.49 -12.40
N GLY A 22 5.13 -1.64 -11.37
CA GLY A 22 5.03 -2.10 -9.99
C GLY A 22 5.48 -1.07 -8.95
N CYS A 23 5.80 -1.59 -7.78
CA CYS A 23 6.27 -0.80 -6.66
C CYS A 23 7.41 -1.47 -5.90
N GLU A 24 8.17 -0.67 -5.17
CA GLU A 24 9.19 -1.11 -4.24
C GLU A 24 9.03 -0.39 -2.91
N ILE A 25 8.91 -1.15 -1.83
CA ILE A 25 8.74 -0.64 -0.47
C ILE A 25 10.05 -0.87 0.29
N ARG A 26 10.64 0.20 0.79
CA ARG A 26 11.86 0.17 1.61
C ARG A 26 11.58 0.71 3.00
N ALA A 27 11.88 -0.08 4.02
CA ALA A 27 11.78 0.34 5.42
C ALA A 27 12.73 -0.49 6.30
N SER A 28 13.45 0.15 7.23
CA SER A 28 14.25 -0.55 8.24
C SER A 28 15.20 -1.65 7.71
N GLY A 29 15.82 -1.42 6.55
CA GLY A 29 16.71 -2.39 5.89
C GLY A 29 16.02 -3.50 5.10
N ILE A 30 14.68 -3.51 5.07
CA ILE A 30 13.86 -4.42 4.27
C ILE A 30 13.55 -3.77 2.92
N LEU A 31 13.51 -4.61 1.88
CA LEU A 31 13.07 -4.26 0.54
C LEU A 31 12.03 -5.28 0.08
N VAL A 32 10.83 -4.79 -0.25
CA VAL A 32 9.74 -5.60 -0.83
C VAL A 32 9.44 -5.09 -2.22
N GLN A 33 9.41 -5.98 -3.21
CA GLN A 33 9.02 -5.64 -4.58
C GLN A 33 7.64 -6.20 -4.87
N GLY A 34 6.81 -5.36 -5.48
CA GLY A 34 5.44 -5.66 -5.88
C GLY A 34 5.27 -5.48 -7.39
N ASN A 35 4.37 -6.28 -7.95
CA ASN A 35 3.92 -6.12 -9.33
C ASN A 35 2.96 -4.93 -9.46
N LYS A 36 2.42 -4.73 -10.66
CA LYS A 36 1.45 -3.68 -10.97
C LYS A 36 0.20 -3.71 -10.08
N ASP A 37 -0.33 -4.89 -9.77
CA ASP A 37 -1.55 -5.01 -8.95
C ASP A 37 -1.29 -4.57 -7.51
N MET A 38 -0.16 -4.99 -6.95
CA MET A 38 0.29 -4.54 -5.64
C MET A 38 0.50 -3.02 -5.64
N ASN A 39 1.08 -2.45 -6.68
CA ASN A 39 1.28 -1.00 -6.80
C ASN A 39 -0.04 -0.21 -6.76
N GLU A 40 -1.06 -0.63 -7.54
CA GLU A 40 -2.36 0.04 -7.53
C GLU A 40 -3.04 -0.05 -6.16
N MET A 41 -2.97 -1.21 -5.53
CA MET A 41 -3.52 -1.41 -4.19
C MET A 41 -2.79 -0.57 -3.14
N ILE A 42 -1.46 -0.46 -3.20
CA ILE A 42 -0.66 0.40 -2.32
C ILE A 42 -0.96 1.88 -2.55
N LYS A 43 -1.17 2.32 -3.80
CA LYS A 43 -1.61 3.70 -4.07
C LYS A 43 -2.92 4.01 -3.36
N ILE A 44 -3.92 3.15 -3.48
CA ILE A 44 -5.23 3.30 -2.81
C ILE A 44 -5.07 3.34 -1.29
N MET A 45 -4.33 2.38 -0.72
CA MET A 45 -4.10 2.23 0.73
C MET A 45 -3.23 3.34 1.34
N THR A 46 -2.71 4.25 0.52
CA THR A 46 -1.97 5.44 0.96
C THR A 46 -2.68 6.73 0.55
N THR A 47 -3.97 6.66 0.22
CA THR A 47 -4.82 7.85 0.05
C THR A 47 -5.61 8.15 1.31
N LYS A 48 -6.20 9.35 1.39
CA LYS A 48 -7.09 9.73 2.48
C LYS A 48 -8.46 9.03 2.44
N ASP A 49 -8.82 8.41 1.32
CA ASP A 49 -10.12 7.78 1.09
C ASP A 49 -9.96 6.40 0.47
N VAL A 50 -9.45 5.49 1.29
CA VAL A 50 -9.20 4.09 0.92
C VAL A 50 -10.49 3.41 0.43
N GLU A 51 -11.61 3.66 1.10
CA GLU A 51 -12.89 3.01 0.79
C GLU A 51 -13.39 3.40 -0.60
N ASN A 52 -13.38 4.69 -0.95
CA ASN A 52 -13.73 5.12 -2.30
C ASN A 52 -12.74 4.58 -3.35
N GLY A 53 -11.44 4.57 -3.05
CA GLY A 53 -10.44 3.99 -3.95
C GLY A 53 -10.65 2.50 -4.23
N LEU A 54 -11.03 1.72 -3.20
CA LEU A 54 -11.37 0.30 -3.36
C LEU A 54 -12.67 0.10 -4.17
N LEU A 55 -13.66 0.98 -4.01
CA LEU A 55 -14.88 0.95 -4.82
C LEU A 55 -14.58 1.22 -6.29
N GLN A 56 -13.77 2.23 -6.59
CA GLN A 56 -13.35 2.52 -7.96
C GLN A 56 -12.55 1.36 -8.57
N LEU A 57 -11.66 0.75 -7.79
CA LEU A 57 -10.91 -0.42 -8.26
C LEU A 57 -11.82 -1.63 -8.53
N ALA A 58 -12.87 -1.81 -7.72
CA ALA A 58 -13.89 -2.84 -7.95
C ALA A 58 -14.61 -2.63 -9.28
N GLU A 59 -14.99 -1.40 -9.61
CA GLU A 59 -15.64 -1.07 -10.89
C GLU A 59 -14.75 -1.37 -12.10
N VAL A 60 -13.45 -1.11 -11.99
CA VAL A 60 -12.49 -1.30 -13.09
C VAL A 60 -12.13 -2.78 -13.28
N THR A 61 -11.98 -3.53 -12.18
CA THR A 61 -11.54 -4.93 -12.23
C THR A 61 -12.69 -5.93 -12.34
N GLY A 62 -13.92 -5.50 -12.03
CA GLY A 62 -15.08 -6.39 -11.91
C GLY A 62 -15.11 -7.22 -10.62
N GLU A 63 -14.17 -6.97 -9.70
CA GLU A 63 -14.09 -7.63 -8.41
C GLU A 63 -15.08 -7.06 -7.41
N THR A 64 -15.37 -7.82 -6.35
CA THR A 64 -16.23 -7.31 -5.27
C THR A 64 -15.45 -6.41 -4.32
N PRO A 65 -16.05 -5.32 -3.77
CA PRO A 65 -15.39 -4.51 -2.75
C PRO A 65 -14.96 -5.31 -1.51
N ALA A 66 -15.73 -6.34 -1.15
CA ALA A 66 -15.38 -7.24 -0.04
C ALA A 66 -14.10 -8.04 -0.31
N TYR A 67 -13.91 -8.51 -1.55
CA TYR A 67 -12.69 -9.19 -1.97
C TYR A 67 -11.49 -8.24 -1.91
N LEU A 68 -11.60 -7.03 -2.46
CA LEU A 68 -10.51 -6.06 -2.47
C LEU A 68 -10.10 -5.59 -1.06
N ARG A 69 -11.06 -5.39 -0.15
CA ARG A 69 -10.75 -5.13 1.27
C ARG A 69 -9.96 -6.27 1.89
N LYS A 70 -10.34 -7.52 1.61
CA LYS A 70 -9.62 -8.70 2.10
C LYS A 70 -8.21 -8.78 1.50
N ALA A 71 -8.06 -8.51 0.20
CA ALA A 71 -6.76 -8.48 -0.46
C ALA A 71 -5.84 -7.40 0.12
N ALA A 72 -6.34 -6.18 0.33
CA ALA A 72 -5.60 -5.10 0.97
C ALA A 72 -5.17 -5.47 2.40
N SER A 73 -6.07 -6.05 3.19
CA SER A 73 -5.77 -6.51 4.55
C SER A 73 -4.69 -7.61 4.56
N ASN A 74 -4.79 -8.59 3.65
CA ASN A 74 -3.78 -9.62 3.49
C ASN A 74 -2.42 -9.01 3.12
N LEU A 75 -2.40 -8.07 2.18
CA LEU A 75 -1.18 -7.38 1.77
C LEU A 75 -0.50 -6.67 2.94
N LEU A 76 -1.24 -5.97 3.81
CA LEU A 76 -0.64 -5.44 5.03
C LEU A 76 -0.11 -6.52 5.96
N ASN A 77 -0.86 -7.60 6.15
CA ASN A 77 -0.39 -8.66 7.03
C ASN A 77 0.94 -9.24 6.51
N ASP A 78 1.08 -9.38 5.20
CA ASP A 78 2.31 -9.82 4.55
C ASP A 78 3.44 -8.79 4.72
N LEU A 79 3.17 -7.50 4.52
CA LEU A 79 4.16 -6.43 4.75
C LEU A 79 4.61 -6.37 6.22
N ARG A 80 3.68 -6.54 7.17
CA ARG A 80 3.99 -6.63 8.60
C ARG A 80 4.85 -7.84 8.90
N ALA A 81 4.52 -9.00 8.32
CA ALA A 81 5.30 -10.22 8.48
C ALA A 81 6.71 -10.09 7.87
N ALA A 82 6.85 -9.33 6.79
CA ALA A 82 8.14 -8.97 6.19
C ALA A 82 8.93 -7.95 7.04
N GLY A 83 8.34 -7.39 8.09
CA GLY A 83 8.98 -6.46 9.02
C GLY A 83 8.79 -4.97 8.69
N VAL A 84 7.90 -4.64 7.74
CA VAL A 84 7.57 -3.23 7.45
C VAL A 84 6.84 -2.62 8.67
N PRO A 85 7.26 -1.45 9.18
CA PRO A 85 6.72 -0.83 10.39
C PRO A 85 5.34 -0.20 10.16
N LEU A 86 4.31 -1.04 9.97
CA LEU A 86 2.97 -0.58 9.60
C LEU A 86 2.28 0.33 10.63
N PHE A 87 2.79 0.44 11.85
CA PHE A 87 2.29 1.45 12.80
C PHE A 87 2.46 2.89 12.27
N LEU A 88 3.41 3.13 11.36
CA LEU A 88 3.55 4.40 10.62
C LEU A 88 2.52 4.53 9.49
N TRP A 89 2.09 3.41 8.91
CA TRP A 89 1.12 3.31 7.82
C TRP A 89 -0.32 3.51 8.30
N CYS A 90 -0.66 2.91 9.44
CA CYS A 90 -2.01 2.94 10.00
C CYS A 90 -2.53 4.35 10.30
N GLY A 91 -1.67 5.37 10.37
CA GLY A 91 -2.11 6.76 10.47
C GLY A 91 -2.81 7.31 9.22
N GLU A 92 -2.65 6.68 8.05
CA GLU A 92 -3.36 7.06 6.81
C GLU A 92 -4.56 6.16 6.49
N TRP A 93 -4.62 4.93 7.01
CA TRP A 93 -5.72 3.97 6.74
C TRP A 93 -6.77 3.95 7.83
N VAL A 94 -6.40 4.12 9.10
CA VAL A 94 -7.40 4.36 10.12
C VAL A 94 -7.86 5.80 9.91
N GLY A 95 -8.81 5.98 8.99
CA GLY A 95 -9.67 7.15 8.99
C GLY A 95 -10.18 7.31 10.41
N GLU A 96 -10.19 8.55 10.90
CA GLU A 96 -10.92 8.88 12.11
C GLU A 96 -12.34 8.29 12.07
#